data_AF-A0A6N9IQ03-F1
#
_entry.id   AF-A0A6N9IQ03-F1
#
_cell.length_a   1.000
_cell.length_b   1.000
_cell.length_c   1.000
_cell.angle_alpha   90.00
_cell.angle_beta   90.00
_cell.angle_gamma   90.00
#
_symmetry.space_group_name_H-M   'P 1'
#
loop_
_entity.id
_entity.type
_entity.pdbx_description
1 polymer ?
#
loop_
_entity_poly.entity_id
_entity_poly.type
_entity_poly.pdbx_seq_one_letter_code
_entity_poly.pdbx_strand_id
1 'polypeptide(L)'
;MLGASMSYFFLMPQALQRVFGFTPLMASSISFLPLTVIQFIVSLYIPRLTARFSNISVLISGVVDTLGFVLENVIGINSGYWWGVAFPIIFLGMGQGLIIGPATVAGVAGTSDEIAGAASGVVNTFQQIGGAVGLAFISAMVNGLNGADVIIDQAQFWMVVLAIIMTVAAINILRGKHE
;
A
#
# COMPACT_ATOMS: atom_id res chain seq x y z
N MET A 1 3.86 -2.76 -4.29
CA MET A 1 2.82 -2.39 -3.32
C MET A 1 3.22 -1.10 -2.63
N LEU A 2 4.32 -1.07 -1.85
CA LEU A 2 4.80 0.17 -1.20
C LEU A 2 5.00 1.38 -2.13
N GLY A 3 5.49 1.18 -3.37
CA GLY A 3 5.58 2.26 -4.36
C GLY A 3 4.23 2.89 -4.72
N ALA A 4 3.18 2.07 -4.87
CA ALA A 4 1.82 2.55 -5.09
C ALA A 4 1.28 3.24 -3.83
N SER A 5 1.52 2.68 -2.64
CA SER A 5 1.09 3.27 -1.36
C SER A 5 1.75 4.62 -1.09
N MET A 6 3.05 4.79 -1.36
CA MET A 6 3.75 6.08 -1.21
C MET A 6 3.22 7.12 -2.19
N SER A 7 2.90 6.71 -3.43
CA SER A 7 2.25 7.56 -4.41
C SER A 7 0.86 8.01 -3.93
N TYR A 8 0.11 7.09 -3.35
CA TYR A 8 -1.20 7.35 -2.77
C TYR A 8 -1.12 8.36 -1.61
N PHE A 9 -0.22 8.15 -0.65
CA PHE A 9 -0.02 9.08 0.47
C PHE A 9 0.44 10.47 0.03
N PHE A 10 1.13 10.59 -1.11
CA PHE A 10 1.57 11.88 -1.64
C PHE A 10 0.47 12.61 -2.42
N LEU A 11 -0.25 11.91 -3.29
CA LEU A 11 -1.20 12.51 -4.24
C LEU A 11 -2.61 12.65 -3.65
N MET A 12 -3.06 11.68 -2.86
CA MET A 12 -4.45 11.65 -2.39
C MET A 12 -4.82 12.82 -1.44
N PRO A 13 -3.96 13.30 -0.53
CA PRO A 13 -4.28 14.51 0.23
C PRO A 13 -4.47 15.74 -0.68
N GLN A 14 -3.71 15.84 -1.77
CA GLN A 14 -3.85 16.93 -2.74
C GLN A 14 -5.18 16.81 -3.50
N ALA A 15 -5.56 15.58 -3.84
CA ALA A 15 -6.84 15.24 -4.45
C ALA A 15 -8.03 15.66 -3.58
N LEU A 16 -8.04 15.25 -2.31
CA LEU A 16 -9.12 15.55 -1.37
C LEU A 16 -9.28 17.06 -1.13
N GLN A 17 -8.17 17.80 -1.09
CA GLN A 17 -8.20 19.27 -0.98
C GLN A 17 -8.83 19.91 -2.22
N ARG A 18 -8.47 19.45 -3.42
CA ARG A 18 -8.95 20.03 -4.68
C ARG A 18 -10.39 19.65 -5.02
N VAL A 19 -10.79 18.40 -4.76
CA VAL A 19 -12.11 17.87 -5.11
C VAL A 19 -13.16 18.18 -4.03
N PHE A 20 -12.83 17.96 -2.76
CA PHE A 20 -13.79 18.12 -1.65
C PHE A 20 -13.59 19.41 -0.84
N GLY A 21 -12.59 20.23 -1.15
CA GLY A 21 -12.29 21.44 -0.38
C GLY A 21 -11.84 21.15 1.06
N PHE A 22 -11.33 19.94 1.33
CA PHE A 22 -10.86 19.58 2.66
C PHE A 22 -9.71 20.48 3.08
N THR A 23 -9.63 20.77 4.39
CA THR A 23 -8.44 21.41 4.93
C THR A 23 -7.25 20.45 4.85
N PRO A 24 -5.99 20.95 4.84
CA PRO A 24 -4.82 20.08 4.84
C PRO A 24 -4.81 19.05 5.99
N LEU A 25 -5.30 19.43 7.17
CA LEU A 25 -5.42 18.52 8.31
C LEU A 25 -6.46 17.42 8.05
N MET A 26 -7.62 17.78 7.49
CA MET A 26 -8.66 16.81 7.15
C MET A 26 -8.20 15.85 6.06
N ALA A 27 -7.57 16.37 5.00
CA ALA A 27 -7.12 15.59 3.86
C ALA A 27 -5.96 14.66 4.19
N SER A 28 -4.94 15.13 4.92
CA SER A 28 -3.72 14.35 5.19
C SER A 28 -3.85 13.39 6.38
N SER A 29 -4.66 13.74 7.39
CA SER A 29 -4.70 12.98 8.64
C SER A 29 -6.05 12.32 8.88
N ILE A 30 -7.14 13.11 8.93
CA ILE A 30 -8.46 12.59 9.32
C ILE A 30 -8.99 11.60 8.28
N SER A 31 -8.78 11.90 6.99
CA SER A 31 -9.25 11.07 5.87
C SER A 31 -8.56 9.70 5.79
N PHE A 32 -7.39 9.56 6.40
CA PHE A 32 -6.62 8.32 6.43
C PHE A 32 -6.87 7.48 7.69
N LEU A 33 -7.67 7.96 8.64
CA LEU A 33 -7.99 7.21 9.86
C LEU A 33 -8.54 5.80 9.60
N PRO A 34 -9.46 5.57 8.63
CA PRO A 34 -9.93 4.22 8.35
C PRO A 34 -8.80 3.26 7.97
N LEU A 35 -7.84 3.71 7.15
CA LEU A 35 -6.65 2.93 6.81
C LEU A 35 -5.86 2.59 8.06
N THR A 36 -5.49 3.60 8.85
CA THR A 36 -4.62 3.42 10.02
C THR A 36 -5.25 2.52 11.06
N VAL A 37 -6.55 2.69 11.33
CA VAL A 37 -7.29 1.86 12.31
C VAL A 37 -7.30 0.41 11.85
N ILE A 38 -7.64 0.14 10.59
CA ILE A 38 -7.70 -1.22 10.07
C ILE A 38 -6.31 -1.85 10.01
N GLN A 39 -5.30 -1.11 9.55
CA GLN A 39 -3.91 -1.55 9.55
C GLN A 39 -3.42 -1.90 10.96
N PHE A 40 -3.74 -1.06 11.95
CA PHE A 40 -3.40 -1.30 13.34
C PHE A 40 -4.07 -2.58 13.87
N ILE A 41 -5.39 -2.71 13.67
CA ILE A 41 -6.15 -3.90 14.07
C ILE A 41 -5.52 -5.15 13.46
N VAL A 42 -5.31 -5.17 12.14
CA VAL A 42 -4.69 -6.31 11.44
C VAL A 42 -3.30 -6.62 12.00
N SER A 43 -2.48 -5.60 12.24
CA SER A 43 -1.14 -5.75 12.82
C SER A 43 -1.16 -6.45 14.18
N LEU A 44 -2.17 -6.19 15.03
CA LEU A 44 -2.34 -6.87 16.32
C LEU A 44 -2.62 -8.38 16.16
N TYR A 45 -3.21 -8.80 15.04
CA TYR A 45 -3.51 -10.21 14.77
C TYR A 45 -2.38 -10.94 14.07
N ILE A 46 -1.36 -10.25 13.55
CA ILE A 46 -0.24 -10.88 12.82
C ILE A 46 0.42 -12.01 13.61
N PRO A 47 0.81 -11.85 14.90
CA PRO A 47 1.44 -12.94 15.65
C PRO A 47 0.56 -14.19 15.75
N ARG A 48 -0.76 -14.03 15.85
CA ARG A 48 -1.71 -15.15 15.89
C ARG A 48 -1.85 -15.80 14.52
N LEU A 49 -1.87 -14.99 13.46
CA LEU A 49 -1.96 -15.47 12.08
C LEU A 49 -0.71 -16.25 11.68
N THR A 50 0.48 -15.76 12.03
CA THR A 50 1.76 -16.44 11.72
C THR A 50 2.04 -17.64 12.61
N ALA A 51 1.40 -17.75 13.78
CA ALA A 51 1.41 -18.98 14.58
C ALA A 51 0.50 -20.08 14.00
N ARG A 52 -0.58 -19.70 13.31
CA ARG A 52 -1.57 -20.63 12.74
C ARG A 52 -1.32 -20.97 11.26
N PHE A 53 -0.78 -20.03 10.50
CA PHE A 53 -0.49 -20.13 9.08
C PHE A 53 0.99 -19.85 8.84
N SER A 54 1.54 -20.35 7.73
CA SER A 54 2.90 -19.99 7.32
C SER A 54 3.01 -18.48 7.08
N ASN A 55 4.16 -17.88 7.44
CA ASN A 55 4.45 -16.46 7.17
C ASN A 55 4.23 -16.10 5.70
N ILE A 56 4.53 -17.04 4.79
CA ILE A 56 4.30 -16.88 3.35
C ILE A 56 2.80 -16.76 3.03
N SER A 57 1.95 -17.59 3.65
CA SER A 57 0.50 -17.55 3.43
C SER A 57 -0.11 -16.24 3.92
N VAL A 58 0.37 -15.72 5.05
CA VAL A 58 -0.05 -14.40 5.57
C VAL A 58 0.41 -13.28 4.63
N LEU A 59 1.62 -13.37 4.08
CA LEU A 59 2.12 -12.38 3.12
C LEU A 59 1.27 -12.38 1.82
N ILE A 60 0.88 -13.56 1.33
CA ILE A 60 0.04 -13.69 0.12
C ILE A 60 -1.36 -13.10 0.36
N SER A 61 -1.96 -13.25 1.54
CA SER A 61 -3.29 -12.66 1.78
C SER A 61 -3.26 -11.12 1.73
N GLY A 62 -2.08 -10.51 1.88
CA GLY A 62 -1.84 -9.09 1.69
C GLY A 62 -2.17 -8.54 0.29
N VAL A 63 -2.37 -9.40 -0.71
CA VAL A 63 -2.83 -8.98 -2.07
C VAL A 63 -4.19 -8.27 -2.05
N VAL A 64 -4.93 -8.34 -0.94
CA VAL A 64 -6.12 -7.51 -0.69
C VAL A 64 -5.84 -6.00 -0.78
N ASP A 65 -4.59 -5.54 -0.60
CA ASP A 65 -4.18 -4.16 -0.87
C ASP A 65 -4.48 -3.75 -2.33
N THR A 66 -4.22 -4.64 -3.29
CA THR A 66 -4.52 -4.42 -4.71
C THR A 66 -6.02 -4.28 -4.97
N LEU A 67 -6.87 -5.00 -4.21
CA LEU A 67 -8.31 -4.85 -4.32
C LEU A 67 -8.75 -3.43 -3.95
N GLY A 68 -8.16 -2.82 -2.91
CA GLY A 68 -8.53 -1.46 -2.56
C GLY A 68 -8.13 -0.44 -3.64
N PHE A 69 -6.95 -0.58 -4.27
CA PHE A 69 -6.59 0.28 -5.42
C PHE A 69 -7.56 0.11 -6.59
N VAL A 70 -7.95 -1.13 -6.90
CA VAL A 70 -8.93 -1.42 -7.96
C VAL A 70 -10.29 -0.82 -7.62
N LEU A 71 -10.78 -0.98 -6.39
CA LEU A 71 -12.05 -0.41 -5.96
C LEU A 71 -12.05 1.10 -6.02
N GLU A 72 -10.96 1.75 -5.60
CA GLU A 72 -10.82 3.19 -5.66
C GLU A 72 -10.88 3.71 -7.11
N ASN A 73 -10.18 3.04 -8.03
CA ASN A 73 -10.18 3.40 -9.44
C ASN A 73 -11.54 3.16 -10.11
N VAL A 74 -12.26 2.09 -9.74
CA VAL A 74 -13.58 1.74 -10.32
C VAL A 74 -14.70 2.62 -9.76
N ILE A 75 -14.73 2.86 -8.45
CA ILE A 75 -15.76 3.69 -7.81
C ILE A 75 -15.54 5.17 -8.14
N GLY A 76 -14.27 5.58 -8.23
CA GLY A 76 -13.86 6.94 -8.55
C GLY A 76 -14.09 7.92 -7.40
N ILE A 77 -13.24 8.94 -7.34
CA ILE A 77 -13.30 9.96 -6.28
C ILE A 77 -14.60 10.77 -6.32
N ASN A 78 -15.22 10.90 -7.49
CA ASN A 78 -16.47 11.65 -7.69
C ASN A 78 -17.69 11.02 -6.99
N SER A 79 -17.60 9.77 -6.54
CA SER A 79 -18.63 9.09 -5.74
C SER A 79 -18.69 9.56 -4.28
N GLY A 80 -17.89 10.57 -3.92
CA GLY A 80 -17.83 11.14 -2.57
C GLY A 80 -16.82 10.44 -1.67
N TYR A 81 -16.40 11.11 -0.60
CA TYR A 81 -15.36 10.60 0.30
C TYR A 81 -15.68 9.20 0.86
N TRP A 82 -16.91 8.96 1.32
CA TRP A 82 -17.23 7.70 1.98
C TRP A 82 -17.14 6.48 1.05
N TRP A 83 -17.64 6.61 -0.18
CA TRP A 83 -17.67 5.50 -1.14
C TRP A 83 -16.43 5.45 -2.02
N GLY A 84 -15.97 6.60 -2.52
CA GLY A 84 -14.83 6.69 -3.42
C GLY A 84 -13.47 6.60 -2.72
N VAL A 85 -13.41 6.76 -1.39
CA VAL A 85 -12.14 6.83 -0.65
C VAL A 85 -12.15 5.98 0.61
N ALA A 86 -13.04 6.27 1.57
CA ALA A 86 -13.03 5.63 2.89
C ALA A 86 -13.34 4.13 2.83
N PHE A 87 -14.17 3.69 1.87
CA PHE A 87 -14.44 2.27 1.68
C PHE A 87 -13.26 1.53 1.03
N PRO A 88 -12.70 1.96 -0.12
CA PRO A 88 -11.51 1.34 -0.72
C PRO A 88 -10.29 1.29 0.22
N ILE A 89 -10.05 2.37 0.97
CA ILE A 89 -8.85 2.51 1.80
C ILE A 89 -8.81 1.53 2.99
N ILE A 90 -9.95 0.94 3.38
CA ILE A 90 -10.01 -0.16 4.35
C ILE A 90 -9.25 -1.38 3.84
N PHE A 91 -9.39 -1.71 2.54
CA PHE A 91 -8.70 -2.84 1.93
C PHE A 91 -7.19 -2.57 1.79
N LEU A 92 -6.81 -1.32 1.49
CA LEU A 92 -5.40 -0.87 1.55
C LEU A 92 -4.82 -1.09 2.95
N GLY A 93 -5.51 -0.61 4.00
CA GLY A 93 -5.04 -0.77 5.38
C GLY A 93 -4.91 -2.24 5.78
N MET A 94 -5.88 -3.07 5.39
CA MET A 94 -5.84 -4.50 5.65
C MET A 94 -4.65 -5.18 4.98
N GLY A 95 -4.43 -4.92 3.69
CA GLY A 95 -3.34 -5.53 2.95
C GLY A 95 -1.97 -5.05 3.43
N GLN A 96 -1.80 -3.76 3.69
CA GLN A 96 -0.56 -3.22 4.25
C GLN A 96 -0.22 -3.83 5.62
N GLY A 97 -1.22 -4.04 6.49
CA GLY A 97 -1.03 -4.72 7.77
C GLY A 97 -0.55 -6.17 7.62
N LEU A 98 -1.06 -6.89 6.60
CA LEU A 98 -0.67 -8.27 6.27
C LEU A 98 0.70 -8.37 5.58
N ILE A 99 1.22 -7.27 5.02
CA ILE A 99 2.48 -7.28 4.27
C ILE A 99 3.66 -6.82 5.12
N ILE A 100 3.57 -5.64 5.74
CA ILE A 100 4.76 -4.94 6.26
C ILE A 100 5.45 -5.76 7.35
N GLY A 101 4.71 -6.26 8.33
CA GLY A 101 5.26 -7.10 9.41
C GLY A 101 5.84 -8.42 8.88
N PRO A 102 5.04 -9.29 8.24
CA PRO A 102 5.49 -10.57 7.70
C PRO A 102 6.65 -10.47 6.70
N ALA A 103 6.69 -9.44 5.86
CA ALA A 103 7.79 -9.20 4.94
C ALA A 103 9.09 -8.84 5.67
N THR A 104 8.99 -8.07 6.76
CA THR A 104 10.15 -7.73 7.58
C THR A 104 10.70 -8.97 8.28
N VAL A 105 9.82 -9.79 8.87
CA VAL A 105 10.19 -11.09 9.47
C VAL A 105 10.84 -12.02 8.44
N ALA A 106 10.29 -12.11 7.23
CA ALA A 106 10.88 -12.92 6.16
C ALA A 106 12.26 -12.42 5.74
N GLY A 107 12.46 -11.10 5.71
CA GLY A 107 13.73 -10.49 5.28
C GLY A 107 14.87 -10.63 6.29
N VAL A 108 14.56 -10.84 7.57
CA VAL A 108 15.55 -11.12 8.62
C VAL A 108 15.65 -12.61 8.96
N ALA A 109 14.89 -13.47 8.27
CA ALA A 109 14.94 -14.90 8.53
C ALA A 109 16.34 -15.47 8.23
N GLY A 110 16.89 -16.23 9.18
CA GLY A 110 18.21 -16.85 9.06
C GLY A 110 19.40 -15.96 9.44
N THR A 111 19.17 -14.73 9.93
CA THR A 111 20.22 -13.90 10.52
C THR A 111 20.43 -14.20 12.00
N SER A 112 21.65 -14.05 12.53
CA SER A 112 21.90 -14.14 13.98
C SER A 112 21.33 -12.92 14.72
N ASP A 113 21.07 -13.08 16.01
CA ASP A 113 20.52 -12.02 16.86
C ASP A 113 21.43 -10.78 16.89
N GLU A 114 22.76 -10.94 16.75
CA GLU A 114 23.70 -9.81 16.75
C GLU A 114 23.53 -8.90 15.52
N ILE A 115 23.09 -9.44 14.38
CA ILE A 115 22.95 -8.68 13.12
C ILE A 115 21.49 -8.49 12.68
N ALA A 116 20.52 -9.03 13.41
CA ALA A 116 19.10 -8.93 13.07
C ALA A 116 18.64 -7.47 12.93
N GLY A 117 19.17 -6.56 13.76
CA GLY A 117 18.91 -5.13 13.65
C GLY A 117 19.42 -4.54 12.33
N ALA A 118 20.63 -4.90 11.91
CA ALA A 118 21.20 -4.46 10.64
C ALA A 118 20.43 -5.05 9.44
N ALA A 119 20.04 -6.32 9.51
CA ALA A 119 19.23 -6.97 8.48
C ALA A 119 17.86 -6.29 8.32
N SER A 120 17.19 -5.97 9.42
CA SER A 120 15.94 -5.20 9.42
C SER A 120 16.13 -3.82 8.80
N GLY A 121 17.24 -3.14 9.11
CA GLY A 121 17.60 -1.86 8.49
C GLY A 121 17.76 -1.94 6.98
N VAL A 122 18.38 -3.01 6.46
CA VAL A 122 18.50 -3.27 5.02
C VAL A 122 17.12 -3.49 4.39
N VAL A 123 16.25 -4.29 5.02
CA VAL A 123 14.88 -4.52 4.55
C VAL A 123 14.11 -3.20 4.48
N ASN A 124 14.17 -2.38 5.53
CA ASN A 124 13.51 -1.08 5.55
C ASN A 124 14.09 -0.13 4.48
N THR A 125 15.40 -0.16 4.25
CA THR A 125 16.03 0.63 3.18
C THR A 125 15.48 0.25 1.81
N PHE A 126 15.38 -1.06 1.50
CA PHE A 126 14.76 -1.52 0.25
C PHE A 126 13.29 -1.13 0.14
N GLN A 127 12.54 -1.17 1.25
CA GLN A 127 11.15 -0.70 1.29
C GLN A 127 11.06 0.80 0.93
N GLN A 128 11.92 1.64 1.50
CA GLN A 128 11.96 3.08 1.22
C GLN A 128 12.42 3.38 -0.21
N ILE A 129 13.42 2.65 -0.74
CA ILE A 129 13.85 2.78 -2.14
C ILE A 129 12.70 2.40 -3.08
N GLY A 130 12.04 1.26 -2.85
CA GLY A 130 10.89 0.84 -3.67
C GLY A 130 9.72 1.82 -3.59
N GLY A 131 9.49 2.40 -2.41
CA GLY A 131 8.54 3.50 -2.19
C GLY A 131 8.86 4.72 -3.03
N ALA A 132 10.10 5.21 -2.94
CA ALA A 132 10.57 6.40 -3.66
C ALA A 132 10.57 6.20 -5.18
N VAL A 133 11.01 5.04 -5.67
CA VAL A 133 11.00 4.72 -7.11
C VAL A 133 9.58 4.68 -7.65
N GLY A 134 8.65 4.04 -6.92
CA GLY A 134 7.24 4.00 -7.32
C GLY A 134 6.60 5.40 -7.35
N LEU A 135 6.85 6.21 -6.33
CA LEU A 135 6.40 7.59 -6.27
C LEU A 135 6.98 8.45 -7.41
N ALA A 136 8.28 8.32 -7.69
CA ALA A 136 8.92 9.06 -8.76
C ALA A 136 8.33 8.68 -10.13
N PHE A 137 8.11 7.38 -10.38
CA PHE A 137 7.49 6.90 -11.61
C PHE A 137 6.06 7.45 -11.78
N ILE A 138 5.19 7.32 -10.78
CA ILE A 138 3.81 7.81 -10.87
C ILE A 138 3.78 9.34 -11.01
N SER A 139 4.62 10.05 -10.25
CA SER A 139 4.73 11.51 -10.33
C SER A 139 5.16 11.97 -11.73
N ALA A 140 6.07 11.22 -12.38
CA ALA A 140 6.48 11.50 -13.76
C ALA A 140 5.34 11.25 -14.75
N MET A 141 4.53 10.20 -14.55
CA MET A 141 3.39 9.88 -15.42
C MET A 141 2.26 10.91 -15.35
N VAL A 142 2.11 11.63 -14.23
CA VAL A 142 1.10 12.69 -14.08
C VAL A 142 1.65 14.10 -14.30
N ASN A 143 2.96 14.22 -14.56
CA ASN A 143 3.59 15.51 -14.76
C ASN A 143 3.03 16.21 -16.01
N GLY A 144 2.74 17.50 -15.89
CA GLY A 144 2.21 18.32 -17.00
C GLY A 144 0.71 18.16 -17.25
N LEU A 145 0.02 17.26 -16.55
CA LEU A 145 -1.44 17.18 -16.58
C LEU A 145 -2.07 18.38 -15.86
N ASN A 146 -3.20 18.85 -16.39
CA ASN A 146 -3.99 19.94 -15.82
C ASN A 146 -5.37 19.43 -15.42
N GLY A 147 -5.86 19.86 -14.26
CA GLY A 147 -7.11 19.38 -13.66
C GLY A 147 -6.86 18.31 -12.61
N ALA A 148 -7.47 18.48 -11.44
CA ALA A 148 -7.29 17.56 -10.31
C ALA A 148 -7.78 16.15 -10.65
N ASP A 149 -8.96 16.06 -11.26
CA ASP A 149 -9.62 14.79 -11.58
C ASP A 149 -8.78 13.96 -12.55
N VAL A 150 -8.24 14.59 -13.61
CA VAL A 150 -7.37 13.92 -14.59
C VAL A 150 -6.07 13.41 -13.97
N ILE A 151 -5.46 14.20 -13.08
CA ILE A 151 -4.24 13.79 -12.36
C ILE A 151 -4.53 12.56 -11.49
N ILE A 152 -5.64 12.57 -10.76
CA ILE A 152 -6.03 11.48 -9.84
C ILE A 152 -6.35 10.22 -10.62
N ASP A 153 -7.17 10.30 -11.66
CA ASP A 153 -7.57 9.14 -12.46
C ASP A 153 -6.34 8.48 -13.10
N GLN A 154 -5.43 9.29 -13.65
CA GLN A 154 -4.18 8.78 -14.23
C GLN A 154 -3.25 8.18 -13.16
N ALA A 155 -3.16 8.81 -11.99
CA ALA A 155 -2.34 8.30 -10.89
C ALA A 155 -2.88 6.96 -10.36
N GLN A 156 -4.19 6.87 -10.13
CA GLN A 156 -4.88 5.67 -9.66
C GLN A 156 -4.72 4.53 -10.65
N PHE A 157 -4.83 4.80 -11.96
CA PHE A 157 -4.57 3.80 -13.00
C PHE A 157 -3.16 3.20 -12.86
N TRP A 158 -2.12 4.04 -12.74
CA TRP A 158 -0.75 3.55 -12.58
C TRP A 158 -0.50 2.87 -11.23
N MET A 159 -1.17 3.31 -10.16
CA MET A 159 -1.14 2.62 -8.86
C MET A 159 -1.72 1.21 -8.97
N VAL A 160 -2.86 1.04 -9.66
CA VAL A 160 -3.48 -0.27 -9.92
C VAL A 160 -2.54 -1.15 -10.75
N VAL A 161 -1.95 -0.63 -11.83
CA VAL A 161 -0.99 -1.37 -12.67
C VAL A 161 0.19 -1.84 -11.83
N LEU A 162 0.82 -0.95 -11.04
CA LEU A 162 1.93 -1.33 -10.17
C LEU A 162 1.51 -2.32 -9.07
N ALA A 163 0.30 -2.18 -8.51
CA ALA A 163 -0.21 -3.11 -7.51
C ALA A 163 -0.41 -4.51 -8.10
N ILE A 164 -1.01 -4.62 -9.30
CA ILE A 164 -1.21 -5.89 -10.02
C ILE A 164 0.13 -6.54 -10.38
N ILE A 165 1.08 -5.79 -10.95
CA ILE A 165 2.41 -6.31 -11.30
C ILE A 165 3.09 -6.90 -10.06
N MET A 166 3.03 -6.17 -8.94
CA MET A 166 3.65 -6.61 -7.69
C MET A 166 2.93 -7.80 -7.06
N THR A 167 1.61 -7.89 -7.16
CA THR A 167 0.83 -9.07 -6.76
C THR A 167 1.26 -10.30 -7.56
N VAL A 168 1.36 -10.17 -8.89
CA VAL A 168 1.77 -11.28 -9.77
C VAL A 168 3.22 -11.68 -9.49
N ALA A 169 4.13 -10.72 -9.34
CA ALA A 169 5.52 -10.97 -8.98
C ALA A 169 5.63 -11.69 -7.63
N ALA A 170 4.89 -11.24 -6.62
CA ALA A 170 4.87 -11.89 -5.31
C ALA A 170 4.37 -13.35 -5.40
N ILE A 171 3.27 -13.60 -6.14
CA ILE A 171 2.74 -14.96 -6.32
C ILE A 171 3.76 -15.86 -7.04
N ASN A 172 4.42 -15.36 -8.09
CA ASN A 172 5.39 -16.14 -8.86
C ASN A 172 6.67 -16.47 -8.06
N ILE A 173 7.22 -15.50 -7.32
CA ILE A 173 8.39 -15.72 -6.46
C ILE A 173 8.10 -16.78 -5.40
N LEU A 174 6.87 -16.80 -4.89
CA LEU A 174 6.47 -17.75 -3.85
C LEU A 174 6.18 -19.15 -4.41
N ARG A 175 5.68 -19.26 -5.65
CA ARG A 175 5.53 -20.56 -6.33
C ARG A 175 6.88 -21.19 -6.68
N GLY A 176 7.84 -20.41 -7.16
CA GLY A 176 9.18 -20.89 -7.53
C GLY A 176 10.06 -21.37 -6.38
N LYS A 177 9.65 -21.21 -5.12
CA LYS A 177 10.35 -21.78 -3.94
C LYS A 177 9.86 -23.19 -3.56
N HIS A 178 8.81 -23.68 -4.21
CA HIS A 178 8.22 -25.00 -3.98
C HIS A 178 8.51 -26.01 -5.10
N GLU A 179 9.30 -25.61 -6.11
CA GLU A 179 9.90 -26.46 -7.16
C GLU A 179 11.39 -26.65 -6.88
#